data_AF-A0A8J3B0P4-F1
#
_entry.id   AF-A0A8J3B0P4-F1
#
_cell.length_a   1.000
_cell.length_b   1.000
_cell.length_c   1.000
_cell.angle_alpha   90.00
_cell.angle_beta   90.00
_cell.angle_gamma   90.00
#
_symmetry.space_group_name_H-M   'P 1'
#
loop_
_entity.id
_entity.type
_entity.pdbx_description
1 polymer ?
#
loop_
_entity_poly.entity_id
_entity_poly.type
_entity_poly.pdbx_seq_one_letter_code
_entity_poly.pdbx_strand_id
1 'polypeptide(L)'
;MIIDAIKIYERRCDQVCQNISEDFSTEPNRHANADGLIPVRDNPAIRVPKPRRHTNSRRALLDSQLAQINAVVRTTGDDPDLDTLLLRLHLETACRRGGASRP
;
A
#
# COMPACT_ATOMS: atom_id res chain seq x y z
N MET A 1 -18.20 4.56 -1.55
CA MET A 1 -18.34 3.12 -1.89
C MET A 1 -17.34 2.59 -2.93
N ILE A 2 -17.19 3.14 -4.16
CA ILE A 2 -16.18 2.64 -5.12
C ILE A 2 -14.75 3.12 -4.82
N ILE A 3 -14.60 4.36 -4.34
CA ILE A 3 -13.34 4.82 -3.76
C ILE A 3 -12.99 3.98 -2.53
N ASP A 4 -13.97 3.48 -1.77
CA ASP A 4 -13.70 2.56 -0.66
C ASP A 4 -13.22 1.20 -1.15
N ALA A 5 -13.73 0.69 -2.28
CA ALA A 5 -13.24 -0.55 -2.88
C ALA A 5 -11.80 -0.42 -3.40
N ILE A 6 -11.45 0.71 -4.05
CA ILE A 6 -10.06 1.02 -4.44
C ILE A 6 -9.20 1.23 -3.19
N LYS A 7 -9.68 1.96 -2.18
CA LYS A 7 -9.01 2.12 -0.87
C LYS A 7 -8.89 0.80 -0.11
N ILE A 8 -9.79 -0.17 -0.29
CA ILE A 8 -9.71 -1.51 0.31
C ILE A 8 -8.69 -2.34 -0.46
N TYR A 9 -8.70 -2.32 -1.81
CA TYR A 9 -7.74 -3.07 -2.62
C TYR A 9 -6.31 -2.52 -2.49
N GLU A 10 -6.16 -1.19 -2.45
CA GLU A 10 -4.90 -0.51 -2.15
C GLU A 10 -4.54 -0.61 -0.67
N ARG A 11 -5.45 -0.50 0.32
CA ARG A 11 -5.10 -0.79 1.72
C ARG A 11 -4.68 -2.23 1.91
N ARG A 12 -5.28 -3.19 1.19
CA ARG A 12 -4.84 -4.58 1.23
C ARG A 12 -3.46 -4.72 0.58
N CYS A 13 -3.18 -4.00 -0.50
CA CYS A 13 -1.84 -3.97 -1.10
C CYS A 13 -0.80 -3.24 -0.24
N ASP A 14 -1.15 -2.14 0.41
CA ASP A 14 -0.30 -1.34 1.31
C ASP A 14 -0.07 -2.11 2.61
N GLN A 15 -1.06 -2.81 3.16
CA GLN A 15 -0.93 -3.74 4.29
C GLN A 15 -0.09 -4.97 3.93
N VAL A 16 -0.28 -5.54 2.73
CA VAL A 16 0.58 -6.62 2.21
C VAL A 16 2.00 -6.10 1.97
N CYS A 17 2.19 -4.86 1.54
CA CYS A 17 3.51 -4.25 1.37
C CYS A 17 4.17 -3.91 2.72
N GLN A 18 3.42 -3.39 3.69
CA GLN A 18 3.89 -3.13 5.08
C GLN A 18 4.36 -4.43 5.74
N ASN A 19 3.60 -5.53 5.58
CA ASN A 19 3.98 -6.86 6.07
C ASN A 19 5.18 -7.49 5.32
N ILE A 20 5.66 -6.87 4.23
CA ILE A 20 6.78 -7.37 3.42
C ILE A 20 8.05 -6.53 3.60
N SER A 21 7.95 -5.27 4.06
CA SER A 21 9.10 -4.37 4.18
C SER A 21 9.43 -3.91 5.59
N GLU A 22 8.55 -4.11 6.57
CA GLU A 22 8.88 -3.74 7.95
C GLU A 22 9.48 -4.95 8.66
N ASP A 23 10.81 -4.94 8.79
CA ASP A 23 11.57 -5.76 9.74
C ASP A 23 11.21 -5.35 11.19
N PHE A 24 9.93 -5.47 11.55
CA PHE A 24 9.36 -5.03 12.82
C PHE A 24 10.00 -5.74 14.01
N SER A 25 10.57 -6.92 13.80
CA SER A 25 11.34 -7.63 14.82
C SER A 25 12.83 -7.28 14.79
N THR A 26 13.42 -7.02 13.62
CA THR A 26 14.88 -6.98 13.48
C THR A 26 15.45 -5.60 13.77
N GLU A 27 14.84 -4.54 13.21
CA GLU A 27 15.33 -3.18 13.39
C GLU A 27 15.21 -2.68 14.84
N PRO A 28 14.05 -2.76 15.53
CA PRO A 28 13.98 -2.30 16.92
C PRO A 28 14.88 -3.12 17.86
N ASN A 29 15.05 -4.42 17.63
CA ASN A 29 16.03 -5.21 18.40
C ASN A 29 17.47 -4.83 18.06
N ARG A 30 17.78 -4.47 16.81
CA ARG A 30 19.11 -3.99 16.42
C ARG A 30 19.46 -2.68 17.12
N HIS A 31 18.51 -1.74 17.16
CA HIS A 31 18.66 -0.49 17.92
C HIS A 31 18.79 -0.78 19.42
N ALA A 32 17.93 -1.62 20.01
CA ALA A 32 18.01 -1.98 21.43
C ALA A 32 19.34 -2.67 21.82
N ASN A 33 19.96 -3.46 20.93
CA ASN A 33 21.30 -4.01 21.16
C ASN A 33 22.39 -2.94 21.06
N ALA A 34 22.29 -2.01 20.09
CA ALA A 34 23.23 -0.91 19.92
C ALA A 34 23.18 0.08 21.10
N ASP A 35 21.98 0.29 21.65
CA ASP A 35 21.72 1.12 22.82
C ASP A 35 22.02 0.40 24.14
N GLY A 36 22.40 -0.88 24.10
CA GLY A 36 22.72 -1.69 25.29
C GLY A 36 21.53 -2.07 26.18
N LEU A 37 20.31 -1.83 25.70
CA LEU A 37 19.06 -2.15 26.41
C LEU A 37 18.80 -3.65 26.49
N ILE A 38 19.32 -4.41 25.52
CA ILE A 38 19.24 -5.88 25.48
C ILE A 38 20.62 -6.39 25.05
N PRO A 39 21.20 -7.40 25.74
CA PRO A 39 22.43 -8.03 25.28
C PRO A 39 22.13 -8.91 24.05
N VAL A 40 23.07 -8.97 23.10
CA VAL A 40 22.92 -9.68 21.80
C VAL A 40 22.40 -11.12 21.95
N ARG A 41 22.80 -11.82 23.01
CA ARG A 41 22.37 -13.20 23.32
C ARG A 41 20.86 -13.34 23.61
N ASP A 42 20.24 -12.27 24.08
CA ASP A 42 18.83 -12.23 24.47
C ASP A 42 17.96 -11.59 23.38
N ASN A 43 18.54 -11.26 22.22
CA ASN A 43 17.81 -10.74 21.07
C ASN A 43 16.93 -11.85 20.43
N PRO A 44 15.59 -11.77 20.56
CA PRO A 44 14.70 -12.78 20.00
C PRO A 44 14.73 -12.82 18.46
N ALA A 45 15.11 -11.72 17.80
CA ALA A 45 15.18 -11.63 16.34
C ALA A 45 16.33 -12.46 15.74
N ILE A 46 17.34 -12.86 16.53
CA ILE A 46 18.41 -13.77 16.06
C ILE A 46 17.88 -15.20 15.91
N ARG A 47 16.86 -15.57 16.70
CA ARG A 47 16.30 -16.93 16.75
C ARG A 47 15.22 -17.17 15.68
N VAL A 48 14.73 -16.11 15.05
CA VAL A 48 13.67 -16.18 14.04
C VAL A 48 14.25 -15.80 12.68
N PRO A 49 14.38 -16.74 11.73
CA PRO A 49 14.82 -16.40 10.39
C PRO A 49 13.80 -15.49 9.71
N LYS A 50 14.28 -14.47 9.02
CA LYS A 50 13.42 -13.53 8.29
C LYS A 50 12.50 -14.31 7.34
N PRO A 51 11.16 -14.18 7.46
CA PRO A 51 10.23 -14.81 6.55
C PRO A 51 10.54 -14.41 5.11
N ARG A 52 10.44 -15.37 4.18
CA ARG A 52 10.61 -15.05 2.76
C ARG A 52 9.53 -14.06 2.34
N ARG A 53 9.94 -13.08 1.56
CA ARG A 53 9.04 -12.11 0.93
C ARG A 53 7.90 -12.85 0.24
N HIS A 54 6.66 -12.55 0.63
CA HIS A 54 5.49 -13.08 -0.03
C HIS A 54 5.48 -12.69 -1.52
N THR A 55 5.01 -13.61 -2.35
CA THR A 55 4.80 -13.35 -3.77
C THR A 55 3.79 -12.23 -3.91
N ASN A 56 4.13 -11.23 -4.71
CA ASN A 56 3.27 -10.08 -4.92
C ASN A 56 2.03 -10.50 -5.71
N SER A 57 0.84 -10.22 -5.18
CA SER A 57 -0.43 -10.47 -5.87
C SER A 57 -0.87 -9.30 -6.76
N ARG A 58 -0.09 -8.22 -6.84
CA ARG A 58 -0.41 -7.08 -7.71
C ARG A 58 -0.40 -7.52 -9.17
N ARG A 59 -1.49 -7.19 -9.87
CA ARG A 59 -1.66 -7.41 -11.30
C ARG A 59 -1.89 -6.08 -11.99
N ALA A 60 -1.46 -5.99 -13.25
CA ALA A 60 -1.88 -4.90 -14.13
C ALA A 60 -3.41 -4.93 -14.32
N LEU A 61 -3.98 -3.73 -14.37
CA LEU A 61 -5.36 -3.52 -14.79
C LEU A 61 -5.44 -3.73 -16.31
N LEU A 62 -6.44 -4.49 -16.74
CA LEU A 62 -6.76 -4.62 -18.16
C LEU A 62 -7.58 -3.40 -18.62
N ASP A 63 -7.46 -3.03 -19.89
CA ASP A 63 -8.20 -1.90 -20.48
C ASP A 63 -9.72 -2.02 -20.28
N SER A 64 -10.27 -3.24 -20.37
CA SER A 64 -11.70 -3.50 -20.13
C SER A 64 -12.11 -3.20 -18.68
N GLN A 65 -11.24 -3.53 -17.72
CA GLN A 65 -11.48 -3.24 -16.30
C GLN A 65 -11.36 -1.73 -16.05
N LEU A 66 -10.43 -1.07 -16.72
CA LEU A 66 -10.26 0.38 -16.62
C LEU A 66 -11.46 1.14 -17.20
N ALA A 67 -12.02 0.67 -18.32
CA ALA A 67 -13.24 1.23 -18.90
C ALA A 67 -14.44 1.10 -17.96
N GLN A 68 -14.59 -0.05 -17.29
CA GLN A 68 -15.64 -0.26 -16.29
C GLN A 68 -15.48 0.68 -15.09
N ILE A 69 -14.26 0.84 -14.57
CA ILE A 69 -13.97 1.76 -13.47
C ILE A 69 -14.36 3.19 -13.86
N ASN A 70 -13.96 3.63 -15.06
CA ASN A 70 -14.34 4.95 -15.59
C ASN A 70 -15.86 5.16 -15.72
N ALA A 71 -16.61 4.13 -16.11
CA ALA A 71 -18.06 4.21 -16.22
C ALA A 71 -18.73 4.36 -14.85
N VAL A 72 -18.22 3.63 -13.86
CA VAL A 72 -18.74 3.62 -12.50
C VAL A 72 -18.41 4.92 -11.77
N VAL A 73 -17.18 5.44 -11.87
CA VAL A 73 -16.78 6.70 -11.24
C VAL A 73 -17.61 7.89 -11.74
N ARG A 74 -17.90 7.94 -13.05
CA ARG A 74 -18.72 9.01 -13.64
C ARG A 74 -20.19 8.99 -13.16
N THR A 75 -20.66 7.86 -12.67
CA THR A 75 -22.08 7.66 -12.32
C THR A 75 -22.29 7.50 -10.82
N THR A 76 -21.21 7.32 -10.06
CA THR A 76 -21.26 6.92 -8.66
C THR A 76 -20.14 7.59 -7.89
N GLY A 77 -20.50 8.37 -6.88
CA GLY A 77 -19.56 9.14 -6.07
C GLY A 77 -20.30 10.26 -5.35
N ASP A 78 -19.67 10.84 -4.32
CA ASP A 78 -20.21 12.04 -3.68
C ASP A 78 -20.02 13.27 -4.59
N ASP A 79 -18.94 13.27 -5.39
CA ASP A 79 -18.66 14.26 -6.43
C ASP A 79 -18.11 13.55 -7.69
N PRO A 80 -19.00 13.12 -8.61
CA PRO A 80 -18.60 12.35 -9.79
C PRO A 80 -17.66 13.10 -10.74
N ASP A 81 -17.74 14.44 -10.78
CA ASP A 81 -16.90 15.27 -11.65
C ASP A 81 -15.47 15.32 -11.10
N LEU A 82 -15.33 15.56 -9.79
CA LEU A 82 -14.04 15.53 -9.12
C LEU A 82 -13.42 14.14 -9.16
N ASP A 83 -14.19 13.09 -8.87
CA ASP A 83 -13.69 11.72 -8.86
C ASP A 83 -13.21 11.28 -10.27
N THR A 84 -13.93 11.69 -11.32
CA THR A 84 -13.53 11.43 -12.72
C THR A 84 -12.25 12.18 -13.08
N LEU A 85 -12.13 13.44 -12.65
CA LEU A 85 -10.94 14.26 -12.89
C LEU A 85 -9.70 13.66 -12.21
N LEU A 86 -9.84 13.25 -10.94
CA LEU A 86 -8.77 12.62 -10.18
C LEU A 86 -8.33 11.30 -10.82
N LEU A 87 -9.27 10.49 -11.32
CA LEU A 87 -8.96 9.24 -11.98
C LEU A 87 -8.22 9.46 -13.30
N ARG A 88 -8.67 10.41 -14.13
CA ARG A 88 -7.98 10.76 -15.38
C ARG A 88 -6.58 11.32 -15.14
N LEU A 89 -6.44 12.19 -14.14
CA LEU A 89 -5.13 12.72 -13.76
C LEU A 89 -4.14 11.57 -13.48
N HIS A 90 -4.51 10.59 -12.67
CA HIS A 90 -3.62 9.47 -12.35
C HIS A 90 -3.28 8.60 -13.58
N LEU A 91 -4.20 8.48 -14.54
CA LEU A 91 -3.96 7.71 -15.76
C LEU A 91 -3.05 8.44 -16.74
N GLU A 92 -3.21 9.76 -16.88
CA GLU A 92 -2.50 10.57 -17.85
C GLU A 92 -1.09 10.96 -17.35
N THR A 93 -0.94 11.22 -16.05
CA THR A 93 0.32 11.72 -15.49
C THR A 93 1.05 10.70 -14.61
N ALA A 94 0.43 9.57 -14.28
CA ALA A 94 0.93 8.61 -13.31
C ALA A 94 1.27 9.26 -11.94
N CYS A 95 0.57 10.33 -11.57
CA CYS A 95 0.75 10.96 -10.26
C CYS A 95 0.54 9.94 -9.13
N ARG A 96 1.38 10.02 -8.11
CA ARG A 96 1.17 9.27 -6.87
C ARG A 96 -0.05 9.85 -6.15
N ARG A 97 -0.81 8.99 -5.47
CA ARG A 97 -2.00 9.33 -4.69
C ARG A 97 -1.87 10.64 -3.88
N GLY A 98 -0.76 10.80 -3.17
CA GLY A 98 -0.48 11.97 -2.33
C GLY A 98 -0.34 13.31 -3.07
N GLY A 99 -0.10 13.31 -4.38
CA GLY A 99 -0.02 14.52 -5.19
C GLY A 99 -1.38 15.09 -5.62
N ALA A 100 -2.44 14.28 -5.53
CA ALA A 100 -3.79 14.65 -5.98
C ALA A 100 -4.83 14.67 -4.85
N SER A 101 -4.53 14.04 -3.71
CA SER A 101 -5.48 13.85 -2.61
C SER A 101 -5.20 14.73 -1.38
N ARG A 102 -4.44 15.81 -1.53
CA ARG A 102 -4.12 16.70 -0.41
C ARG A 102 -4.98 17.98 -0.51
N PRO A 103 -5.81 18.30 0.50
CA PRO A 103 -6.56 19.56 0.55
C PRO A 103 -5.62 20.75 0.74
#